data_AF-A0A9D2KPG4-F1
#
_entry.id   AF-A0A9D2KPG4-F1
#
_cell.length_a   1.000
_cell.length_b   1.000
_cell.length_c   1.000
_cell.angle_alpha   90.00
_cell.angle_beta   90.00
_cell.angle_gamma   90.00
#
_symmetry.space_group_name_H-M   'P 1'
#
loop_
_entity.id
_entity.type
_entity.pdbx_description
1 polymer ?
#
loop_
_entity_poly.entity_id
_entity_poly.type
_entity_poly.pdbx_seq_one_letter_code
_entity_poly.pdbx_strand_id
1 'polypeptide(L)'
;EAGLPAALPEIKKWYDGYRFGESEIYCPWDVINHMRALMEDTAARPGNYWLDTSHNNIIRKFIDLPNMFVNDKFEILLAGGVIQEPIQEDLTYDVAHSSEENLWSILYLTGYLTQVLPVELSEDIKIEPGKKALRIPNEEVRSVFGNTVKSWFEDKIAAKDRRDLFQAWWNGEDKKLTKNISDILFDTISYFDYKEDYYHAFVAGLFAGAGYEVRSNSEQGSGRADIIVKERRHRRAIVIEVKWTGKRNSDMEKECRDALEQIQERQYAKRLQMEGYRSILCYGAAFKGKECLIKAGKDPIEA
;
A
#
# COMPACT_ATOMS: atom_id res chain seq x y z
N GLU A 1 11.00 29.01 24.02
CA GLU A 1 10.89 28.33 22.71
C GLU A 1 11.78 27.11 22.73
N ALA A 2 11.29 25.93 22.32
CA ALA A 2 12.03 24.66 22.43
C ALA A 2 13.17 24.47 21.40
N GLY A 3 13.69 25.56 20.82
CA GLY A 3 14.95 25.57 20.06
C GLY A 3 14.99 24.83 18.71
N LEU A 4 13.86 24.31 18.19
CA LEU A 4 13.83 23.46 16.99
C LEU A 4 12.84 23.97 15.91
N PRO A 5 12.95 25.22 15.42
CA PRO A 5 12.04 25.76 14.42
C PRO A 5 12.05 24.98 13.10
N ALA A 6 13.16 24.29 12.79
CA ALA A 6 13.30 23.46 11.60
C ALA A 6 12.39 22.21 11.59
N ALA A 7 11.97 21.72 12.76
CA ALA A 7 11.10 20.55 12.88
C ALA A 7 9.59 20.88 12.78
N LEU A 8 9.22 22.17 12.90
CA LEU A 8 7.81 22.59 12.91
C LEU A 8 7.00 22.18 11.67
N PRO A 9 7.51 22.29 10.42
CA PRO A 9 6.75 21.86 9.26
C PRO A 9 6.43 20.37 9.28
N GLU A 10 7.36 19.55 9.77
CA GLU A 10 7.20 18.10 9.84
C GLU A 10 6.24 17.70 10.95
N ILE A 11 6.36 18.32 12.12
CA ILE A 11 5.43 18.19 13.26
C ILE A 11 4.01 18.56 12.83
N LYS A 12 3.84 19.67 12.11
CA LYS A 12 2.54 20.09 11.57
C LYS A 12 1.96 19.04 10.63
N LYS A 13 2.75 18.55 9.67
CA LYS A 13 2.28 17.53 8.74
C LYS A 13 1.84 16.24 9.44
N TRP A 14 2.56 15.83 10.48
CA TRP A 14 2.34 14.54 11.13
C TRP A 14 1.29 14.57 12.24
N TYR A 15 1.14 15.69 12.95
CA TYR A 15 0.39 15.71 14.22
C TYR A 15 -0.69 16.80 14.30
N ASP A 16 -0.79 17.71 13.33
CA ASP A 16 -1.85 18.75 13.24
C ASP A 16 -3.04 18.30 12.37
N GLY A 17 -4.22 18.87 12.61
CA GLY A 17 -5.39 18.69 11.73
C GLY A 17 -6.67 18.22 12.42
N TYR A 18 -6.69 18.08 13.74
CA TYR A 18 -7.91 17.79 14.48
C TYR A 18 -8.75 19.06 14.64
N ARG A 19 -10.05 19.00 14.34
CA ARG A 19 -10.93 20.18 14.40
C ARG A 19 -11.61 20.29 15.75
N PHE A 20 -11.42 21.43 16.41
CA PHE A 20 -12.16 21.84 17.60
C PHE A 20 -12.82 23.20 17.36
N GLY A 21 -14.14 23.18 17.15
CA GLY A 21 -14.86 24.37 16.69
C GLY A 21 -14.31 24.86 15.34
N GLU A 22 -13.83 26.10 15.31
CA GLU A 22 -13.24 26.70 14.09
C GLU A 22 -11.72 26.52 14.00
N SER A 23 -11.06 25.92 15.00
CA SER A 23 -9.60 25.82 15.06
C SER A 23 -9.09 24.41 14.78
N GLU A 24 -7.98 24.31 14.03
CA GLU A 24 -7.19 23.07 13.97
C GLU A 24 -6.23 23.01 15.15
N ILE A 25 -6.12 21.82 15.74
CA ILE A 25 -5.25 21.55 16.87
C ILE A 25 -4.37 20.33 16.60
N TYR A 26 -3.19 20.37 17.19
CA TYR A 26 -2.27 19.25 17.26
C TYR A 26 -2.76 18.20 18.24
N CYS A 27 -2.45 16.93 18.00
CA CYS A 27 -2.53 15.93 19.06
C CYS A 27 -1.43 16.20 20.10
N PRO A 28 -1.78 16.51 21.36
CA PRO A 28 -0.78 16.86 22.37
C PRO A 28 0.19 15.71 22.68
N TRP A 29 -0.30 14.47 22.68
CA TRP A 29 0.49 13.28 22.97
C TRP A 29 1.60 13.08 21.94
N ASP A 30 1.27 13.17 20.65
CA ASP A 30 2.21 12.88 19.58
C ASP A 30 3.29 13.97 19.49
N VAL A 31 2.90 15.24 19.69
CA VAL A 31 3.85 16.36 19.77
C VAL A 31 4.81 16.19 20.94
N ILE A 32 4.32 15.83 22.13
CA ILE A 32 5.19 15.64 23.31
C ILE A 32 6.19 14.50 23.08
N ASN A 33 5.74 13.38 22.53
CA ASN A 33 6.61 12.23 22.26
C ASN A 33 7.64 12.54 21.18
N HIS A 34 7.25 13.22 20.11
CA HIS A 34 8.19 13.60 19.06
C HIS A 34 9.22 14.62 19.55
N MET A 35 8.78 15.61 20.33
CA MET A 35 9.69 16.58 20.96
C MET A 35 10.73 15.87 21.85
N ARG A 36 10.30 14.86 22.63
CA ARG A 36 11.22 14.04 23.41
C ARG A 36 12.22 13.30 22.52
N ALA A 37 11.78 12.70 21.42
CA ALA A 37 12.68 12.03 20.46
C ALA A 37 13.70 13.00 19.87
N LEU A 38 13.29 14.21 19.50
CA LEU A 38 14.18 15.25 18.98
C LEU A 38 15.20 15.77 20.00
N MET A 39 14.86 15.73 21.29
CA MET A 39 15.79 16.07 22.37
C MET A 39 16.88 15.00 22.54
N GLU A 40 16.58 13.74 22.20
CA GLU A 40 17.53 12.62 22.24
C GLU A 40 18.37 12.56 20.94
N ASP A 41 17.73 12.78 19.79
CA ASP A 41 18.36 12.82 18.47
C ASP A 41 17.72 13.92 17.59
N THR A 42 18.47 14.97 17.28
CA THR A 42 17.99 16.08 16.44
C THR A 42 17.66 15.68 14.99
N ALA A 43 18.08 14.49 14.55
CA ALA A 43 17.74 13.92 13.25
C ALA A 43 16.57 12.91 13.31
N ALA A 44 15.94 12.73 14.48
CA ALA A 44 14.81 11.83 14.65
C ALA A 44 13.66 12.21 13.72
N ARG A 45 13.14 11.22 12.98
CA ARG A 45 11.96 11.39 12.14
C ARG A 45 10.68 11.27 12.98
N PRO A 46 9.56 11.87 12.55
CA PRO A 46 8.26 11.67 13.14
C PRO A 46 7.95 10.18 13.29
N GLY A 47 7.57 9.79 14.51
CA GLY A 47 7.06 8.46 14.81
C GLY A 47 5.54 8.41 14.71
N ASN A 48 5.01 7.19 14.66
CA ASN A 48 3.59 6.96 14.89
C ASN A 48 3.43 6.51 16.35
N TYR A 49 2.97 7.44 17.19
CA TYR A 49 2.68 7.28 18.62
C TYR A 49 1.21 6.89 18.88
N TRP A 50 0.39 6.90 17.81
CA TRP A 50 -0.96 6.34 17.77
C TRP A 50 -0.99 4.80 17.73
N LEU A 51 0.08 4.17 17.22
CA LEU A 51 0.29 2.72 17.32
C LEU A 51 0.29 2.32 18.80
N ASP A 52 -0.50 1.29 19.13
CA ASP A 52 -0.63 0.70 20.48
C ASP A 52 -1.49 1.45 21.52
N THR A 53 -2.15 2.57 21.19
CA THR A 53 -3.04 3.30 22.13
C THR A 53 -4.54 3.19 21.82
N SER A 54 -4.90 2.76 20.61
CA SER A 54 -6.29 2.60 20.16
C SER A 54 -6.55 1.19 19.63
N HIS A 55 -7.81 0.75 19.63
CA HIS A 55 -8.24 -0.55 19.09
C HIS A 55 -8.04 -0.58 17.56
N ASN A 56 -6.79 -0.66 17.07
CA ASN A 56 -6.40 -0.63 15.66
C ASN A 56 -7.02 -1.75 14.80
N ASN A 57 -7.63 -2.75 15.44
CA ASN A 57 -8.46 -3.74 14.77
C ASN A 57 -9.75 -3.15 14.18
N ILE A 58 -10.12 -1.91 14.53
CA ILE A 58 -11.35 -1.31 14.03
C ILE A 58 -11.30 -1.08 12.53
N ILE A 59 -10.22 -0.49 12.01
CA ILE A 59 -10.03 -0.30 10.56
C ILE A 59 -10.04 -1.67 9.86
N ARG A 60 -9.40 -2.68 10.45
CA ARG A 60 -9.37 -4.03 9.89
C ARG A 60 -10.78 -4.64 9.78
N LYS A 61 -11.58 -4.56 10.85
CA LYS A 61 -12.97 -5.01 10.86
C LYS A 61 -13.82 -4.33 9.78
N PHE A 62 -13.52 -3.07 9.44
CA PHE A 62 -14.25 -2.33 8.41
C PHE A 62 -13.92 -2.84 7.02
N ILE A 63 -12.64 -3.02 6.72
CA ILE A 63 -12.19 -3.46 5.39
C ILE A 63 -12.64 -4.91 5.12
N ASP A 64 -12.82 -5.71 6.16
CA ASP A 64 -13.36 -7.07 6.04
C ASP A 64 -14.87 -7.12 5.69
N LEU A 65 -15.60 -6.01 5.75
CA LEU A 65 -17.00 -5.98 5.32
C LEU A 65 -17.12 -6.08 3.79
N PRO A 66 -18.04 -6.92 3.27
CA PRO A 66 -18.12 -7.22 1.83
C PRO A 66 -18.77 -6.11 0.97
N ASN A 67 -18.50 -4.83 1.23
CA ASN A 67 -19.12 -3.70 0.50
C ASN A 67 -18.10 -2.90 -0.35
N MET A 68 -18.29 -2.85 -1.68
CA MET A 68 -17.42 -2.11 -2.60
C MET A 68 -17.38 -0.60 -2.31
N PHE A 69 -18.49 0.00 -1.84
CA PHE A 69 -18.55 1.43 -1.53
C PHE A 69 -17.64 1.85 -0.37
N VAL A 70 -17.37 0.94 0.57
CA VAL A 70 -16.45 1.20 1.68
C VAL A 70 -15.02 1.33 1.15
N ASN A 71 -14.62 0.43 0.24
CA ASN A 71 -13.29 0.48 -0.38
C ASN A 71 -13.05 1.79 -1.13
N ASP A 72 -14.02 2.26 -1.93
CA ASP A 72 -13.90 3.52 -2.67
C ASP A 72 -13.72 4.73 -1.74
N LYS A 73 -14.43 4.76 -0.60
CA LYS A 73 -14.29 5.82 0.41
C LYS A 73 -12.92 5.78 1.09
N PHE A 74 -12.39 4.58 1.38
CA PHE A 74 -11.02 4.42 1.86
C PHE A 74 -10.01 4.96 0.84
N GLU A 75 -10.18 4.67 -0.46
CA GLU A 75 -9.33 5.23 -1.51
C GLU A 75 -9.36 6.76 -1.53
N ILE A 76 -10.54 7.37 -1.44
CA ILE A 76 -10.70 8.84 -1.39
C ILE A 76 -9.98 9.42 -0.18
N LEU A 77 -10.26 8.90 1.01
CA LEU A 77 -9.66 9.37 2.27
C LEU A 77 -8.14 9.30 2.23
N LEU A 78 -7.63 8.20 1.70
CA LEU A 78 -6.20 7.94 1.68
C LEU A 78 -5.46 8.70 0.58
N ALA A 79 -6.16 9.11 -0.48
CA ALA A 79 -5.66 10.10 -1.45
C ALA A 79 -5.63 11.53 -0.87
N GLY A 80 -6.06 11.73 0.39
CA GLY A 80 -6.19 13.04 1.02
C GLY A 80 -7.50 13.76 0.68
N GLY A 81 -8.46 13.04 0.09
CA GLY A 81 -9.78 13.55 -0.25
C GLY A 81 -10.74 13.60 0.95
N VAL A 82 -11.99 13.90 0.66
CA VAL A 82 -13.06 14.12 1.64
C VAL A 82 -14.25 13.21 1.30
N ILE A 83 -14.83 12.57 2.30
CA ILE A 83 -16.08 11.81 2.19
C ILE A 83 -17.21 12.52 2.94
N GLN A 84 -18.47 12.18 2.66
CA GLN A 84 -19.63 12.74 3.34
C GLN A 84 -20.47 11.64 3.99
N GLU A 85 -20.56 11.66 5.31
CA GLU A 85 -21.26 10.62 6.08
C GLU A 85 -22.13 11.24 7.19
N PRO A 86 -23.28 10.62 7.51
CA PRO A 86 -24.00 10.94 8.73
C PRO A 86 -23.17 10.49 9.94
N ILE A 87 -23.17 11.30 11.01
CA ILE A 87 -22.46 10.97 12.26
C ILE A 87 -23.47 10.83 13.38
N GLN A 88 -23.52 9.65 13.98
CA GLN A 88 -24.30 9.36 15.18
C GLN A 88 -23.39 9.48 16.41
N GLU A 89 -23.64 10.49 17.24
CA GLU A 89 -22.83 10.76 18.44
C GLU A 89 -23.22 9.86 19.62
N ASP A 90 -24.48 9.39 19.66
CA ASP A 90 -25.04 8.55 20.74
C ASP A 90 -24.93 7.04 20.46
N LEU A 91 -23.76 6.55 20.02
CA LEU A 91 -23.55 5.13 19.76
C LEU A 91 -23.33 4.34 21.06
N THR A 92 -24.13 3.29 21.25
CA THR A 92 -23.87 2.27 22.28
C THR A 92 -22.86 1.24 21.77
N TYR A 93 -22.05 0.70 22.67
CA TYR A 93 -20.96 -0.23 22.33
C TYR A 93 -21.46 -1.49 21.60
N ASP A 94 -22.70 -1.92 21.87
CA ASP A 94 -23.31 -3.11 21.27
C ASP A 94 -23.76 -2.91 19.81
N VAL A 95 -23.93 -1.67 19.36
CA VAL A 95 -24.44 -1.31 18.02
C VAL A 95 -23.31 -0.78 17.12
N ALA A 96 -22.11 -0.59 17.69
CA ALA A 96 -20.91 -0.05 17.04
C ALA A 96 -20.44 -0.84 15.79
N HIS A 97 -20.84 -2.11 15.64
CA HIS A 97 -20.38 -2.95 14.53
C HIS A 97 -21.51 -3.43 13.60
N SER A 98 -22.70 -2.84 13.69
CA SER A 98 -23.90 -3.37 13.02
C SER A 98 -24.21 -2.76 11.64
N SER A 99 -23.66 -1.58 11.29
CA SER A 99 -23.92 -0.90 10.00
C SER A 99 -22.73 -0.04 9.55
N GLU A 100 -22.62 0.23 8.24
CA GLU A 100 -21.60 1.14 7.68
C GLU A 100 -21.64 2.56 8.27
N GLU A 101 -22.82 3.08 8.59
CA GLU A 101 -22.97 4.43 9.19
C GLU A 101 -22.37 4.50 10.60
N ASN A 102 -22.58 3.44 11.40
CA ASN A 102 -22.03 3.36 12.76
C ASN A 102 -20.50 3.28 12.73
N LEU A 103 -19.98 2.61 11.71
CA LEU A 103 -18.56 2.48 11.46
C LEU A 103 -17.92 3.85 11.17
N TRP A 104 -18.46 4.63 10.23
CA TRP A 104 -17.95 5.99 9.97
C TRP A 104 -18.04 6.90 11.20
N SER A 105 -19.12 6.76 11.97
CA SER A 105 -19.30 7.46 13.24
C SER A 105 -18.20 7.11 14.25
N ILE A 106 -17.80 5.84 14.38
CA ILE A 106 -16.72 5.47 15.31
C ILE A 106 -15.37 5.99 14.86
N LEU A 107 -15.04 5.89 13.55
CA LEU A 107 -13.77 6.44 13.05
C LEU A 107 -13.67 7.94 13.34
N TYR A 108 -14.77 8.68 13.20
CA TYR A 108 -14.81 10.08 13.59
C TYR A 108 -14.67 10.29 15.11
N LEU A 109 -15.48 9.63 15.93
CA LEU A 109 -15.50 9.80 17.39
C LEU A 109 -14.20 9.37 18.08
N THR A 110 -13.45 8.45 17.46
CA THR A 110 -12.15 7.96 17.98
C THR A 110 -10.95 8.69 17.39
N GLY A 111 -11.17 9.70 16.53
CA GLY A 111 -10.09 10.54 15.99
C GLY A 111 -9.39 10.00 14.74
N TYR A 112 -9.84 8.88 14.16
CA TYR A 112 -9.34 8.44 12.85
C TYR A 112 -9.78 9.38 11.71
N LEU A 113 -10.87 10.13 11.90
CA LEU A 113 -11.35 11.15 10.98
C LEU A 113 -11.61 12.47 11.70
N THR A 114 -11.43 13.57 10.97
CA THR A 114 -11.73 14.94 11.43
C THR A 114 -12.72 15.60 10.47
N GLN A 115 -13.46 16.60 10.97
CA GLN A 115 -14.41 17.35 10.17
C GLN A 115 -13.68 18.43 9.34
N VAL A 116 -14.11 18.57 8.08
CA VAL A 116 -13.75 19.69 7.21
C VAL A 116 -14.88 20.71 7.23
N LEU A 117 -14.53 22.00 7.37
CA LEU A 117 -15.52 23.07 7.36
C LEU A 117 -15.96 23.37 5.93
N PRO A 118 -17.24 23.76 5.69
CA PRO A 118 -17.72 24.09 4.35
C PRO A 118 -16.88 25.15 3.61
N VAL A 119 -16.29 26.09 4.35
CA VAL A 119 -15.42 27.16 3.80
C VAL A 119 -14.08 26.65 3.28
N GLU A 120 -13.65 25.47 3.74
CA GLU A 120 -12.39 24.83 3.35
C GLU A 120 -12.58 23.82 2.21
N LEU A 121 -13.83 23.52 1.85
CA LEU A 121 -14.16 22.64 0.74
C LEU A 121 -14.10 23.40 -0.58
N SER A 122 -13.80 22.67 -1.66
CA SER A 122 -13.89 23.22 -3.01
C SER A 122 -15.35 23.52 -3.37
N GLU A 123 -15.56 24.53 -4.23
CA GLU A 123 -16.91 25.04 -4.57
C GLU A 123 -17.84 23.98 -5.20
N ASP A 124 -17.27 22.91 -5.76
CA ASP A 124 -17.97 21.77 -6.34
C ASP A 124 -18.49 20.76 -5.28
N ILE A 125 -17.97 20.80 -4.05
CA ILE A 125 -18.40 19.91 -2.96
C ILE A 125 -19.50 20.58 -2.15
N LYS A 126 -20.75 20.19 -2.42
CA LYS A 126 -21.90 20.55 -1.59
C LYS A 126 -22.14 19.48 -0.54
N ILE A 127 -22.18 19.87 0.73
CA ILE A 127 -22.50 18.95 1.83
C ILE A 127 -23.99 18.63 1.81
N GLU A 128 -24.33 17.34 1.77
CA GLU A 128 -25.71 16.89 1.85
C GLU A 128 -26.31 17.16 3.25
N PRO A 129 -27.61 17.50 3.34
CA PRO A 129 -28.28 17.72 4.62
C PRO A 129 -28.11 16.52 5.57
N GLY A 130 -27.67 16.78 6.80
CA GLY A 130 -27.48 15.75 7.83
C GLY A 130 -26.15 14.98 7.76
N LYS A 131 -25.26 15.31 6.82
CA LYS A 131 -23.92 14.70 6.72
C LYS A 131 -22.82 15.68 7.16
N LYS A 132 -21.71 15.12 7.63
CA LYS A 132 -20.46 15.84 7.88
C LYS A 132 -19.47 15.50 6.76
N ALA A 133 -18.68 16.48 6.34
CA ALA A 133 -17.53 16.28 5.47
C ALA A 133 -16.32 15.85 6.30
N LEU A 134 -15.73 14.71 5.98
CA LEU A 134 -14.72 14.03 6.79
C LEU A 134 -13.45 13.77 6.00
N ARG A 135 -12.29 13.93 6.65
CA ARG A 135 -10.97 13.60 6.12
C ARG A 135 -10.10 12.91 7.16
N ILE A 136 -9.01 12.29 6.71
CA ILE A 136 -7.92 11.88 7.61
C ILE A 136 -7.22 13.14 8.14
N PRO A 137 -6.98 13.27 9.46
CA PRO A 137 -6.47 14.50 10.05
C PRO A 137 -5.02 14.80 9.63
N ASN A 138 -4.14 13.79 9.66
CA ASN A 138 -2.70 13.97 9.55
C ASN A 138 -1.98 12.73 8.97
N GLU A 139 -0.67 12.84 8.74
CA GLU A 139 0.13 11.76 8.15
C GLU A 139 0.27 10.54 9.09
N GLU A 140 0.26 10.75 10.40
CA GLU A 140 0.32 9.66 11.37
C GLU A 140 -0.89 8.72 11.22
N VAL A 141 -2.11 9.26 11.29
CA VAL A 141 -3.34 8.48 11.12
C VAL A 141 -3.41 7.88 9.71
N ARG A 142 -2.99 8.63 8.68
CA ARG A 142 -2.90 8.11 7.31
C ARG A 142 -2.03 6.87 7.24
N SER A 143 -0.88 6.87 7.92
CA SER A 143 0.02 5.72 7.97
C SER A 143 -0.63 4.49 8.65
N VAL A 144 -1.47 4.68 9.68
CA VAL A 144 -2.21 3.59 10.33
C VAL A 144 -3.20 2.94 9.36
N PHE A 145 -3.99 3.75 8.65
CA PHE A 145 -4.90 3.25 7.62
C PHE A 145 -4.13 2.47 6.56
N GLY A 146 -3.05 3.06 6.05
CA GLY A 146 -2.22 2.47 5.02
C GLY A 146 -1.63 1.12 5.38
N ASN A 147 -1.04 1.03 6.57
CA ASN A 147 -0.47 -0.22 7.08
C ASN A 147 -1.55 -1.28 7.31
N THR A 148 -2.73 -0.88 7.77
CA THR A 148 -3.86 -1.80 7.97
C THR A 148 -4.38 -2.35 6.65
N VAL A 149 -4.54 -1.50 5.63
CA VAL A 149 -4.91 -1.90 4.26
C VAL A 149 -3.85 -2.83 3.68
N LYS A 150 -2.56 -2.54 3.88
CA LYS A 150 -1.45 -3.40 3.44
C LYS A 150 -1.55 -4.81 4.04
N SER A 151 -1.66 -4.89 5.36
CA SER A 151 -1.76 -6.18 6.07
C SER A 151 -3.03 -6.94 5.67
N TRP A 152 -4.16 -6.25 5.54
CA TRP A 152 -5.40 -6.85 5.04
C TRP A 152 -5.24 -7.45 3.66
N PHE A 153 -4.54 -6.74 2.77
CA PHE A 153 -4.30 -7.22 1.42
C PHE A 153 -3.40 -8.46 1.41
N GLU A 154 -2.29 -8.43 2.17
CA GLU A 154 -1.39 -9.58 2.34
C GLU A 154 -2.15 -10.83 2.82
N ASP A 155 -3.05 -10.67 3.80
CA ASP A 155 -3.89 -11.76 4.31
C ASP A 155 -4.92 -12.26 3.29
N LYS A 156 -5.58 -11.36 2.54
CA LYS A 156 -6.52 -11.71 1.48
C LYS A 156 -5.85 -12.49 0.36
N ILE A 157 -4.64 -12.10 -0.04
CA ILE A 157 -3.84 -12.86 -1.01
C ILE A 157 -3.50 -14.23 -0.45
N ALA A 158 -3.08 -14.32 0.82
CA ALA A 158 -2.68 -15.57 1.45
C ALA A 158 -3.83 -16.60 1.48
N ALA A 159 -5.07 -16.13 1.67
CA ALA A 159 -6.28 -16.95 1.74
C ALA A 159 -6.80 -17.46 0.38
N LYS A 160 -6.44 -16.84 -0.75
CA LYS A 160 -6.86 -17.30 -2.10
C LYS A 160 -6.13 -18.61 -2.46
N ASP A 161 -6.82 -19.55 -3.14
CA ASP A 161 -6.17 -20.72 -3.74
C ASP A 161 -5.28 -20.27 -4.90
N ARG A 162 -3.98 -20.18 -4.64
CA ARG A 162 -2.98 -19.65 -5.56
C ARG A 162 -2.31 -20.72 -6.42
N ARG A 163 -2.78 -21.97 -6.37
CA ARG A 163 -2.16 -23.07 -7.15
C ARG A 163 -2.12 -22.75 -8.64
N ASP A 164 -3.23 -22.27 -9.18
CA ASP A 164 -3.33 -21.90 -10.61
C ASP A 164 -2.43 -20.70 -10.96
N LEU A 165 -2.34 -19.71 -10.07
CA LEU A 165 -1.48 -18.54 -10.23
C LEU A 165 0.01 -18.93 -10.23
N PHE A 166 0.45 -19.76 -9.29
CA PHE A 166 1.84 -20.21 -9.26
C PHE A 166 2.17 -21.17 -10.40
N GLN A 167 1.24 -22.02 -10.82
CA GLN A 167 1.42 -22.82 -12.03
C GLN A 167 1.66 -21.93 -13.25
N ALA A 168 0.90 -20.86 -13.42
CA ALA A 168 1.11 -19.90 -14.50
C ALA A 168 2.52 -19.27 -14.46
N TRP A 169 3.03 -18.91 -13.27
CA TRP A 169 4.40 -18.41 -13.08
C TRP A 169 5.47 -19.43 -13.44
N TRP A 170 5.25 -20.71 -13.14
CA TRP A 170 6.21 -21.77 -13.44
C TRP A 170 6.11 -22.31 -14.87
N ASN A 171 5.04 -21.99 -15.60
CA ASN A 171 4.79 -22.45 -16.98
C ASN A 171 5.07 -21.38 -18.04
N GLY A 172 5.42 -20.14 -17.66
CA GLY A 172 5.61 -19.08 -18.66
C GLY A 172 4.31 -18.47 -19.20
N GLU A 173 3.18 -18.64 -18.50
CA GLU A 173 1.85 -18.24 -18.98
C GLU A 173 1.60 -16.73 -18.78
N ASP A 174 2.42 -15.89 -19.39
CA ASP A 174 2.47 -14.43 -19.20
C ASP A 174 1.13 -13.69 -19.39
N LYS A 175 0.32 -14.08 -20.37
CA LYS A 175 -1.04 -13.54 -20.59
C LYS A 175 -1.98 -13.85 -19.43
N LYS A 176 -1.90 -15.06 -18.87
CA LYS A 176 -2.71 -15.49 -17.74
C LYS A 176 -2.26 -14.79 -16.47
N LEU A 177 -0.94 -14.64 -16.28
CA LEU A 177 -0.37 -13.86 -15.19
C LEU A 177 -0.82 -12.40 -15.25
N THR A 178 -0.75 -11.78 -16.42
CA THR A 178 -1.21 -10.41 -16.66
C THR A 178 -2.66 -10.22 -16.21
N LYS A 179 -3.55 -11.13 -16.60
CA LYS A 179 -4.95 -11.10 -16.16
C LYS A 179 -5.09 -11.32 -14.66
N ASN A 180 -4.55 -12.42 -14.14
CA ASN A 180 -4.74 -12.81 -12.74
C ASN A 180 -4.19 -11.76 -11.76
N ILE A 181 -3.03 -11.17 -12.06
CA ILE A 181 -2.42 -10.14 -11.22
C ILE A 181 -3.20 -8.83 -11.31
N SER A 182 -3.68 -8.45 -12.51
CA SER A 182 -4.55 -7.28 -12.65
C SER A 182 -5.88 -7.46 -11.92
N ASP A 183 -6.48 -8.66 -11.96
CA ASP A 183 -7.70 -8.98 -11.20
C ASP A 183 -7.45 -8.87 -9.68
N ILE A 184 -6.29 -9.35 -9.20
CA ILE A 184 -5.90 -9.20 -7.78
C ILE A 184 -5.75 -7.72 -7.41
N LEU A 185 -5.08 -6.92 -8.25
CA LEU A 185 -4.90 -5.48 -8.04
C LEU A 185 -6.23 -4.72 -8.11
N PHE A 186 -7.14 -5.14 -8.97
CA PHE A 186 -8.47 -4.55 -9.11
C PHE A 186 -9.27 -4.66 -7.80
N ASP A 187 -9.21 -5.82 -7.16
CA ASP A 187 -9.86 -6.11 -5.87
C ASP A 187 -9.24 -5.33 -4.69
N THR A 188 -8.14 -4.60 -4.88
CA THR A 188 -7.46 -3.86 -3.80
C THR A 188 -7.97 -2.45 -3.62
N ILE A 189 -7.85 -1.97 -2.39
CA ILE A 189 -7.92 -0.55 -2.07
C ILE A 189 -6.69 0.13 -2.69
N SER A 190 -6.93 1.06 -3.60
CA SER A 190 -5.96 1.94 -4.22
C SER A 190 -5.39 2.98 -3.26
N TYR A 191 -4.73 2.49 -2.22
CA TYR A 191 -4.15 3.31 -1.16
C TYR A 191 -2.85 3.98 -1.58
N PHE A 192 -1.99 3.22 -2.24
CA PHE A 192 -0.62 3.62 -2.44
C PHE A 192 -0.57 4.64 -3.57
N ASP A 193 0.22 5.70 -3.38
CA ASP A 193 0.99 6.25 -4.49
C ASP A 193 1.78 5.06 -5.02
N TYR A 194 1.21 4.38 -6.03
CA TYR A 194 1.69 3.10 -6.51
C TYR A 194 3.09 3.27 -7.09
N LYS A 195 4.11 3.33 -6.27
CA LYS A 195 5.50 3.43 -6.69
C LYS A 195 6.05 2.01 -6.85
N GLU A 196 7.21 1.92 -7.49
CA GLU A 196 7.87 0.65 -7.77
C GLU A 196 7.99 -0.24 -6.52
N ASP A 197 8.34 0.35 -5.38
CA ASP A 197 8.47 -0.34 -4.08
C ASP A 197 7.20 -1.07 -3.64
N TYR A 198 6.01 -0.52 -3.93
CA TYR A 198 4.74 -1.16 -3.60
C TYR A 198 4.53 -2.43 -4.43
N TYR A 199 4.65 -2.33 -5.76
CA TYR A 199 4.45 -3.49 -6.63
C TYR A 199 5.52 -4.55 -6.41
N HIS A 200 6.74 -4.12 -6.10
CA HIS A 200 7.82 -5.00 -5.68
C HIS A 200 7.43 -5.77 -4.41
N ALA A 201 7.03 -5.07 -3.35
CA ALA A 201 6.60 -5.70 -2.10
C ALA A 201 5.39 -6.62 -2.30
N PHE A 202 4.44 -6.22 -3.15
CA PHE A 202 3.27 -7.03 -3.49
C PHE A 202 3.66 -8.35 -4.19
N VAL A 203 4.46 -8.30 -5.25
CA VAL A 203 4.88 -9.50 -5.98
C VAL A 203 5.77 -10.39 -5.10
N ALA A 204 6.69 -9.80 -4.31
CA ALA A 204 7.52 -10.56 -3.38
C ALA A 204 6.66 -11.23 -2.28
N GLY A 205 5.70 -10.50 -1.72
CA GLY A 205 4.75 -10.98 -0.72
C GLY A 205 3.88 -12.12 -1.23
N LEU A 206 3.47 -12.08 -2.51
CA LEU A 206 2.72 -13.16 -3.15
C LEU A 206 3.46 -14.49 -3.04
N PHE A 207 4.76 -14.52 -3.35
CA PHE A 207 5.58 -15.74 -3.28
C PHE A 207 5.97 -16.11 -1.84
N ALA A 208 6.36 -15.13 -1.02
CA ALA A 208 6.75 -15.36 0.37
C ALA A 208 5.58 -15.95 1.18
N GLY A 209 4.36 -15.41 1.01
CA GLY A 209 3.15 -15.91 1.64
C GLY A 209 2.73 -17.31 1.16
N ALA A 210 3.34 -17.86 0.10
CA ALA A 210 3.15 -19.24 -0.34
C ALA A 210 4.31 -20.18 0.09
N GLY A 211 5.26 -19.67 0.88
CA GLY A 211 6.38 -20.44 1.40
C GLY A 211 7.56 -20.60 0.43
N TYR A 212 7.63 -19.82 -0.64
CA TYR A 212 8.78 -19.83 -1.54
C TYR A 212 9.99 -19.09 -0.92
N GLU A 213 11.21 -19.50 -1.29
CA GLU A 213 12.42 -18.75 -0.97
C GLU A 213 12.51 -17.53 -1.89
N VAL A 214 12.20 -16.35 -1.35
CA VAL A 214 12.23 -15.07 -2.07
C VAL A 214 13.45 -14.26 -1.65
N ARG A 215 14.22 -13.78 -2.62
CA ARG A 215 15.22 -12.72 -2.41
C ARG A 215 14.74 -11.47 -3.14
N SER A 216 14.57 -10.39 -2.41
CA SER A 216 14.09 -9.12 -2.95
C SER A 216 15.06 -7.99 -2.58
N ASN A 217 15.21 -7.00 -3.46
CA ASN A 217 16.16 -5.90 -3.26
C ASN A 217 15.51 -4.56 -3.62
N SER A 218 14.69 -4.02 -2.71
CA SER A 218 13.90 -2.80 -2.93
C SER A 218 14.68 -1.49 -2.80
N GLU A 219 15.94 -1.50 -2.36
CA GLU A 219 16.72 -0.27 -2.15
C GLU A 219 17.76 0.01 -3.26
N GLN A 220 17.56 1.16 -3.90
CA GLN A 220 18.50 2.00 -4.65
C GLN A 220 19.66 1.28 -5.39
N GLY A 221 19.54 1.21 -6.72
CA GLY A 221 20.67 1.38 -7.66
C GLY A 221 21.81 0.35 -7.63
N SER A 222 21.73 -0.73 -6.87
CA SER A 222 22.89 -1.60 -6.59
C SER A 222 23.15 -2.74 -7.61
N GLY A 223 22.49 -2.77 -8.77
CA GLY A 223 22.81 -3.78 -9.78
C GLY A 223 22.24 -5.19 -9.48
N ARG A 224 21.23 -5.31 -8.60
CA ARG A 224 20.54 -6.59 -8.23
C ARG A 224 19.11 -6.68 -8.74
N ALA A 225 18.60 -7.92 -8.88
CA ALA A 225 17.29 -8.19 -9.45
C ALA A 225 16.24 -7.79 -8.43
N ASP A 226 15.11 -7.28 -8.90
CA ASP A 226 14.06 -6.86 -8.00
C ASP A 226 13.57 -8.05 -7.18
N ILE A 227 13.22 -9.17 -7.83
CA ILE A 227 12.70 -10.35 -7.15
C ILE A 227 13.28 -11.63 -7.76
N ILE A 228 13.88 -12.49 -6.93
CA ILE A 228 14.29 -13.84 -7.28
C ILE A 228 13.55 -14.84 -6.41
N VAL A 229 12.81 -15.75 -7.04
CA VAL A 229 12.08 -16.83 -6.37
C VAL A 229 12.77 -18.14 -6.67
N LYS A 230 13.08 -18.92 -5.63
CA LYS A 230 13.79 -20.20 -5.74
C LYS A 230 12.93 -21.35 -5.26
N GLU A 231 12.89 -22.42 -6.05
CA GLU A 231 12.28 -23.69 -5.64
C GLU A 231 13.30 -24.83 -5.73
N ARG A 232 13.95 -25.11 -4.60
CA ARG A 232 15.03 -26.10 -4.51
C ARG A 232 14.58 -27.50 -4.90
N ARG A 233 13.37 -27.90 -4.50
CA ARG A 233 12.81 -29.25 -4.75
C ARG A 233 12.80 -29.61 -6.24
N HIS A 234 12.50 -28.64 -7.10
CA HIS A 234 12.44 -28.82 -8.55
C HIS A 234 13.65 -28.23 -9.29
N ARG A 235 14.64 -27.68 -8.56
CA ARG A 235 15.81 -26.97 -9.10
C ARG A 235 15.42 -25.92 -10.14
N ARG A 236 14.37 -25.15 -9.88
CA ARG A 236 13.91 -24.06 -10.75
C ARG A 236 13.87 -22.73 -10.02
N ALA A 237 13.98 -21.65 -10.78
CA ALA A 237 13.96 -20.29 -10.26
C ALA A 237 13.20 -19.36 -11.19
N ILE A 238 12.66 -18.28 -10.64
CA ILE A 238 12.06 -17.18 -11.37
C ILE A 238 12.85 -15.91 -11.04
N VAL A 239 13.11 -15.09 -12.05
CA VAL A 239 13.65 -13.73 -11.92
C VAL A 239 12.59 -12.76 -12.44
N ILE A 240 12.22 -11.77 -11.64
CA ILE A 240 11.23 -10.76 -12.00
C ILE A 240 11.87 -9.39 -11.79
N GLU A 241 11.76 -8.55 -12.82
CA GLU A 241 12.11 -7.14 -12.74
C GLU A 241 10.82 -6.32 -12.90
N VAL A 242 10.59 -5.43 -11.94
CA VAL A 242 9.35 -4.67 -11.78
C VAL A 242 9.59 -3.24 -12.26
N LYS A 243 8.68 -2.72 -13.08
CA LYS A 243 8.70 -1.32 -13.54
C LYS A 243 7.39 -0.64 -13.17
N TRP A 244 7.49 0.56 -12.61
CA TRP A 244 6.32 1.40 -12.40
C TRP A 244 6.24 2.50 -13.45
N THR A 245 5.07 2.61 -14.06
CA THR A 245 4.86 3.51 -15.19
C THR A 245 4.05 4.73 -14.73
N GLY A 246 4.73 5.65 -14.02
CA GLY A 246 4.08 6.70 -13.24
C GLY A 246 3.31 7.80 -13.96
N LYS A 247 3.18 7.78 -15.31
CA LYS A 247 2.48 8.81 -16.09
C LYS A 247 1.48 8.22 -17.07
N ARG A 248 0.43 8.97 -17.41
CA ARG A 248 -0.67 8.56 -18.32
C ARG A 248 -0.23 8.02 -19.69
N ASN A 249 0.96 8.38 -20.20
CA ASN A 249 1.48 8.02 -21.53
C ASN A 249 2.65 7.03 -21.54
N SER A 250 2.89 6.27 -20.46
CA SER A 250 3.88 5.20 -20.48
C SER A 250 3.40 3.99 -21.27
N ASP A 251 4.30 3.41 -22.07
CA ASP A 251 4.08 2.18 -22.82
C ASP A 251 4.54 0.98 -21.97
N MET A 252 3.58 0.27 -21.35
CA MET A 252 3.88 -0.92 -20.53
C MET A 252 4.60 -2.02 -21.33
N GLU A 253 4.39 -2.12 -22.64
CA GLU A 253 5.12 -3.06 -23.50
C GLU A 253 6.60 -2.70 -23.58
N LYS A 254 6.92 -1.41 -23.70
CA LYS A 254 8.31 -0.92 -23.65
C LYS A 254 8.94 -1.21 -22.29
N GLU A 255 8.27 -0.88 -21.20
CA GLU A 255 8.79 -1.09 -19.85
C GLU A 255 9.04 -2.58 -19.55
N CYS A 256 8.18 -3.49 -20.03
CA CYS A 256 8.44 -4.93 -19.94
C CYS A 256 9.69 -5.36 -20.74
N ARG A 257 9.91 -4.79 -21.93
CA ARG A 257 11.11 -5.06 -22.73
C ARG A 257 12.37 -4.57 -22.02
N ASP A 258 12.37 -3.33 -21.54
CA ASP A 258 13.49 -2.74 -20.82
C ASP A 258 13.83 -3.55 -19.54
N ALA A 259 12.79 -4.02 -18.82
CA ALA A 259 12.94 -4.90 -17.65
C ALA A 259 13.60 -6.25 -18.00
N LEU A 260 13.21 -6.87 -19.11
CA LEU A 260 13.80 -8.11 -19.60
C LEU A 260 15.24 -7.93 -20.08
N GLU A 261 15.54 -6.82 -20.76
CA GLU A 261 16.91 -6.45 -21.15
C GLU A 261 17.80 -6.27 -19.91
N GLN A 262 17.30 -5.58 -18.88
CA GLN A 262 18.00 -5.41 -17.60
C GLN A 262 18.32 -6.75 -16.91
N ILE A 263 17.40 -7.73 -16.97
CA ILE A 263 17.64 -9.10 -16.46
C ILE A 263 18.77 -9.78 -17.23
N GLN A 264 18.79 -9.64 -18.56
CA GLN A 264 19.80 -10.25 -19.43
C GLN A 264 21.19 -9.65 -19.19
N GLU A 265 21.30 -8.31 -19.19
CA GLU A 265 22.55 -7.59 -18.98
C GLU A 265 23.23 -7.97 -17.67
N ARG A 266 22.43 -8.16 -16.61
CA ARG A 266 22.93 -8.49 -15.27
C ARG A 266 23.19 -9.99 -15.05
N GLN A 267 22.90 -10.82 -16.05
CA GLN A 267 23.22 -12.24 -16.09
C GLN A 267 22.72 -13.04 -14.89
N TYR A 268 21.54 -12.70 -14.34
CA TYR A 268 20.98 -13.41 -13.17
C TYR A 268 20.79 -14.90 -13.43
N ALA A 269 20.36 -15.25 -14.65
CA ALA A 269 20.21 -16.65 -15.05
C ALA A 269 21.53 -17.43 -14.94
N LYS A 270 22.66 -16.85 -15.40
CA LYS A 270 23.98 -17.51 -15.28
C LYS A 270 24.39 -17.73 -13.82
N ARG A 271 24.12 -16.76 -12.94
CA ARG A 271 24.39 -16.92 -11.49
C ARG A 271 23.56 -18.06 -10.88
N LEU A 272 22.28 -18.13 -11.21
CA LEU A 272 21.39 -19.20 -10.75
C LEU A 272 21.78 -20.57 -11.32
N GLN A 273 22.27 -20.64 -12.55
CA GLN A 273 22.82 -21.87 -13.12
C GLN A 273 24.06 -22.35 -12.35
N MET A 274 24.98 -21.44 -11.99
CA MET A 274 26.14 -21.77 -11.17
C MET A 274 25.77 -22.24 -9.76
N GLU A 275 24.65 -21.74 -9.21
CA GLU A 275 24.07 -22.24 -7.95
C GLU A 275 23.34 -23.59 -8.10
N GLY A 276 23.20 -24.11 -9.33
CA GLY A 276 22.64 -25.43 -9.61
C GLY A 276 21.16 -25.44 -10.02
N TYR A 277 20.53 -24.30 -10.32
CA TYR A 277 19.18 -24.26 -10.90
C TYR A 277 19.23 -24.61 -12.39
N ARG A 278 18.26 -25.42 -12.86
CA ARG A 278 18.20 -25.98 -14.23
C ARG A 278 17.18 -25.28 -15.13
N SER A 279 16.10 -24.78 -14.54
CA SER A 279 15.05 -24.07 -15.26
C SER A 279 14.91 -22.69 -14.64
N ILE A 280 15.06 -21.64 -15.46
CA ILE A 280 15.03 -20.25 -15.01
C ILE A 280 14.09 -19.49 -15.92
N LEU A 281 13.00 -18.98 -15.35
CA LEU A 281 12.07 -18.12 -16.07
C LEU A 281 12.33 -16.66 -15.69
N CYS A 282 12.37 -15.80 -16.70
CA CYS A 282 12.58 -14.36 -16.52
C CYS A 282 11.30 -13.63 -16.89
N TYR A 283 10.92 -12.62 -16.11
CA TYR A 283 9.74 -11.82 -16.37
C TYR A 283 10.03 -10.33 -16.24
N GLY A 284 9.60 -9.56 -17.24
CA GLY A 284 9.42 -8.12 -17.12
C GLY A 284 7.98 -7.85 -16.70
N ALA A 285 7.78 -7.12 -15.62
CA ALA A 285 6.46 -6.78 -15.10
C ALA A 285 6.30 -5.26 -15.01
N ALA A 286 5.45 -4.68 -15.85
CA ALA A 286 5.13 -3.26 -15.83
C ALA A 286 3.78 -3.02 -15.17
N PHE A 287 3.71 -2.05 -14.26
CA PHE A 287 2.50 -1.74 -13.51
C PHE A 287 2.01 -0.31 -13.73
N LYS A 288 0.68 -0.14 -13.75
CA LYS A 288 -0.01 1.14 -13.89
C LYS A 288 -1.34 1.13 -13.14
N GLY A 289 -1.36 1.73 -11.96
CA GLY A 289 -2.55 1.75 -11.10
C GLY A 289 -3.00 0.32 -10.74
N LYS A 290 -4.23 -0.04 -11.10
CA LYS A 290 -4.76 -1.39 -10.85
C LYS A 290 -4.49 -2.39 -11.98
N GLU A 291 -3.76 -1.98 -13.01
CA GLU A 291 -3.41 -2.84 -14.15
C GLU A 291 -1.93 -3.18 -14.16
N CYS A 292 -1.60 -4.33 -14.75
CA CYS A 292 -0.23 -4.71 -15.05
C CYS A 292 -0.12 -5.31 -16.46
N LEU A 293 1.11 -5.39 -16.95
CA LEU A 293 1.51 -6.22 -18.07
C LEU A 293 2.69 -7.06 -17.62
N ILE A 294 2.61 -8.37 -17.85
CA ILE A 294 3.70 -9.31 -17.57
C ILE A 294 4.10 -9.96 -18.88
N LYS A 295 5.40 -10.00 -19.14
CA LYS A 295 6.00 -10.67 -20.31
C LYS A 295 7.04 -11.67 -19.85
N ALA A 296 6.93 -12.89 -20.35
CA ALA A 296 7.98 -13.88 -20.21
C ALA A 296 9.13 -13.54 -21.16
N GLY A 297 10.35 -13.53 -20.63
CA GLY A 297 11.57 -13.51 -21.42
C GLY A 297 11.81 -14.86 -22.09
N LYS A 298 12.45 -14.87 -23.25
CA LYS A 298 12.92 -16.11 -23.88
C LYS A 298 13.92 -16.80 -22.95
N ASP A 299 13.88 -18.13 -22.91
CA ASP A 299 14.79 -18.92 -22.09
C ASP A 299 16.24 -18.57 -22.46
N PRO A 300 17.04 -18.00 -21.54
CA PRO A 300 18.44 -17.68 -21.81
C PRO A 300 19.31 -18.93 -22.00
N ILE A 301 18.74 -20.15 -21.87
CA ILE A 301 19.40 -21.43 -22.13
C ILE A 301 19.35 -21.79 -23.63
N GLU A 302 18.41 -21.25 -24.40
CA GLU A 302 18.23 -21.57 -25.84
C GLU A 302 18.77 -20.49 -26.80
N ALA A 303 19.45 -19.45 -26.29
CA ALA A 303 20.07 -18.38 -27.09
C ALA A 303 21.60 -18.51 -27.17
#